data_AF-A0A0D1JGA7-F1
#
_entry.id   AF-A0A0D1JGA7-F1
#
_cell.length_a   1.000
_cell.length_b   1.000
_cell.length_c   1.000
_cell.angle_alpha   90.00
_cell.angle_beta   90.00
_cell.angle_gamma   90.00
#
_symmetry.space_group_name_H-M   'P 1'
#
loop_
_entity.id
_entity.type
_entity.pdbx_description
1 polymer ?
#
loop_
_entity_poly.entity_id
_entity_poly.type
_entity_poly.pdbx_seq_one_letter_code
_entity_poly.pdbx_strand_id
1 'polypeptide(L)'
;MANDYQNSLARLNQLADNPTSASFTSLDNVHPQTRTTQRRQDNRPQWQQIQWVSILIAVLSQLAIWWIYPAIYSKNLAGGQWQHNPLLMTYSIILALAIFLTFNRGFSRWLNFGVILIPMVFLYFLYQQVTMQQIILLALLPLALLLINLKWLNLQNILGLVLYSGIATLALPVVIFYQQNTFLTAPFIWSLLPLLFSYLFYMSSIFVTTGRDKRATSLAFGIILLLDVLTLPWNPWTLLAIIIIVFTWMVLINLNLKAKYRMGVFSLLQAITVLVIFLQQK
;
A
#
# COMPACT_ATOMS: atom_id res chain seq x y z
N MET A 1 -4.93 13.46 70.52
CA MET A 1 -4.41 14.66 69.85
C MET A 1 -3.28 15.37 70.62
N ALA A 2 -3.12 15.20 71.94
CA ALA A 2 -2.03 15.83 72.70
C ALA A 2 -0.63 15.19 72.49
N ASN A 3 -0.55 13.89 72.17
CA ASN A 3 0.72 13.16 72.08
C ASN A 3 1.54 13.49 70.81
N ASP A 4 0.89 13.81 69.69
CA ASP A 4 1.59 14.12 68.43
C ASP A 4 2.30 15.49 68.47
N TYR A 5 1.77 16.42 69.27
CA TYR A 5 2.35 17.74 69.48
C TYR A 5 3.60 17.70 70.36
N GLN A 6 3.59 16.85 71.41
CA GLN A 6 4.78 16.63 72.25
C GLN A 6 5.91 15.92 71.49
N ASN A 7 5.55 14.96 70.62
CA ASN A 7 6.55 14.25 69.80
C ASN A 7 7.19 15.14 68.73
N SER A 8 6.45 16.13 68.21
CA SER A 8 6.99 17.10 67.23
C SER A 8 7.89 18.14 67.89
N LEU A 9 7.55 18.63 69.09
CA LEU A 9 8.41 19.51 69.88
C LEU A 9 9.71 18.83 70.33
N ALA A 10 9.66 17.55 70.72
CA ALA A 10 10.85 16.79 71.10
C ALA A 10 11.84 16.62 69.92
N ARG A 11 11.32 16.42 68.70
CA ARG A 11 12.14 16.34 67.48
C ARG A 11 12.78 17.69 67.10
N LEU A 12 12.06 18.79 67.30
CA LEU A 12 12.58 20.13 67.02
C LEU A 12 13.71 20.52 67.99
N ASN A 13 13.59 20.15 69.26
CA ASN A 13 14.66 20.39 70.24
C ASN A 13 15.91 19.52 69.97
N GLN A 14 15.74 18.28 69.48
CA GLN A 14 16.87 17.43 69.05
C GLN A 14 17.63 17.99 67.85
N LEU A 15 16.99 18.80 66.99
CA LEU A 15 17.62 19.45 65.85
C LEU A 15 18.34 20.76 66.21
N ALA A 16 17.99 21.37 67.34
CA ALA A 16 18.60 22.61 67.80
C ALA A 16 19.93 22.39 68.56
N ASP A 17 20.06 21.27 69.26
CA ASP A 17 21.21 20.99 70.15
C ASP A 17 22.42 20.32 69.47
N ASN A 18 22.36 19.99 68.17
CA ASN A 18 23.47 19.35 67.46
C ASN A 18 23.59 19.83 66.00
N PRO A 19 24.42 20.84 65.70
CA PRO A 19 24.54 21.38 64.34
C PRO A 19 25.32 20.48 63.37
N THR A 20 25.91 19.36 63.84
CA THR A 20 26.95 18.63 63.09
C THR A 20 26.65 17.16 62.79
N SER A 21 25.41 16.70 62.93
CA SER A 21 25.02 15.35 62.47
C SER A 21 23.68 15.34 61.74
N ALA A 22 23.51 16.26 60.78
CA ALA A 22 22.50 16.09 59.73
C ALA A 22 23.05 15.11 58.68
N SER A 23 23.02 13.81 58.99
CA SER A 23 23.04 12.79 57.94
C SER A 23 21.78 12.99 57.11
N PHE A 24 21.94 13.59 55.94
CA PHE A 24 20.93 13.78 54.90
C PHE A 24 20.37 12.40 54.49
N THR A 25 19.36 11.90 55.19
CA THR A 25 18.46 10.90 54.63
C THR A 25 17.42 11.64 53.81
N SER A 26 17.81 12.02 52.59
CA SER A 26 16.89 12.41 51.53
C SER A 26 15.99 11.22 51.21
N LEU A 27 14.78 11.22 51.76
CA LEU A 27 13.61 10.72 51.06
C LEU A 27 13.51 11.47 49.72
N ASP A 28 13.13 10.74 48.67
CA ASP A 28 12.80 11.22 47.32
C ASP A 28 13.95 11.65 46.41
N ASN A 29 14.82 10.70 46.08
CA ASN A 29 15.37 10.66 44.72
C ASN A 29 14.35 9.99 43.78
N VAL A 30 13.33 10.75 43.39
CA VAL A 30 12.55 10.48 42.17
C VAL A 30 13.52 10.58 41.01
N HIS A 31 14.15 9.46 40.65
CA HIS A 31 14.77 9.33 39.34
C HIS A 31 13.68 9.61 38.31
N PRO A 32 13.87 10.56 37.38
CA PRO A 32 13.03 10.59 36.20
C PRO A 32 13.31 9.25 35.50
N GLN A 33 12.40 8.30 35.66
CA GLN A 33 12.33 7.14 34.81
C GLN A 33 12.22 7.70 33.40
N THR A 34 13.36 7.77 32.70
CA THR A 34 13.39 7.70 31.26
C THR A 34 12.62 6.44 30.91
N ARG A 35 11.32 6.60 30.62
CA ARG A 35 10.52 5.63 29.89
C ARG A 35 11.13 5.51 28.50
N THR A 36 12.32 4.91 28.42
CA THR A 36 12.73 4.14 27.25
C THR A 36 11.64 3.11 27.11
N THR A 37 10.65 3.44 26.29
CA THR A 37 9.64 2.51 25.83
C THR A 37 10.44 1.49 25.06
N GLN A 38 10.87 0.42 25.74
CA GLN A 38 11.50 -0.73 25.11
C GLN A 38 10.49 -1.18 24.06
N ARG A 39 10.74 -0.81 22.80
CA ARG A 39 10.10 -1.42 21.65
C ARG A 39 10.41 -2.89 21.81
N ARG A 40 9.42 -3.66 22.28
CA ARG A 40 9.44 -5.12 22.24
C ARG A 40 9.81 -5.50 20.82
N GLN A 41 11.08 -5.86 20.63
CA GLN A 41 11.56 -6.35 19.36
C GLN A 41 11.00 -7.77 19.28
N ASP A 42 9.86 -7.89 18.62
CA ASP A 42 9.17 -9.15 18.41
C ASP A 42 10.09 -10.04 17.57
N ASN A 43 10.85 -10.90 18.25
CA ASN A 43 11.85 -11.82 17.68
C ASN A 43 11.22 -12.97 16.86
N ARG A 44 9.94 -12.84 16.46
CA ARG A 44 9.31 -13.81 15.56
C ARG A 44 9.97 -13.69 14.18
N PRO A 45 10.32 -14.82 13.54
CA PRO A 45 10.88 -14.80 12.19
C PRO A 45 9.95 -14.02 11.25
N GLN A 46 10.52 -13.13 10.43
CA GLN A 46 9.80 -12.16 9.59
C GLN A 46 8.68 -12.81 8.73
N TRP A 47 8.84 -14.09 8.36
CA TRP A 47 7.86 -14.89 7.63
C TRP A 47 6.59 -15.24 8.41
N GLN A 48 6.64 -15.31 9.75
CA GLN A 48 5.47 -15.55 10.62
C GLN A 48 4.64 -14.28 10.87
N GLN A 49 5.16 -13.09 10.56
CA GLN A 49 4.41 -11.84 10.62
C GLN A 49 3.59 -11.59 9.33
N ILE A 50 3.82 -12.41 8.29
CA ILE A 50 3.08 -12.36 7.04
C ILE A 50 1.68 -12.89 7.28
N GLN A 51 0.69 -12.03 7.05
CA GLN A 51 -0.69 -12.47 7.06
C GLN A 51 -1.04 -12.99 5.68
N TRP A 52 -1.05 -14.31 5.55
CA TRP A 52 -1.44 -15.03 4.33
C TRP A 52 -2.75 -14.51 3.73
N VAL A 53 -3.71 -14.15 4.59
CA VAL A 53 -4.97 -13.52 4.18
C VAL A 53 -4.75 -12.19 3.45
N SER A 54 -3.84 -11.33 3.92
CA SER A 54 -3.56 -10.07 3.25
C SER A 54 -2.83 -10.26 1.92
N ILE A 55 -2.01 -11.31 1.77
CA ILE A 55 -1.42 -11.69 0.48
C ILE A 55 -2.53 -12.06 -0.49
N LEU A 56 -3.38 -13.01 -0.10
CA LEU A 56 -4.44 -13.53 -0.95
C LEU A 56 -5.36 -12.41 -1.41
N ILE A 57 -5.80 -11.54 -0.48
CA ILE A 57 -6.63 -10.38 -0.81
C ILE A 57 -5.92 -9.46 -1.81
N ALA A 58 -4.65 -9.09 -1.57
CA ALA A 58 -3.94 -8.18 -2.45
C ALA A 58 -3.72 -8.79 -3.85
N VAL A 59 -3.31 -10.06 -3.91
CA VAL A 59 -3.05 -10.77 -5.18
C VAL A 59 -4.35 -10.91 -5.97
N LEU A 60 -5.43 -11.40 -5.35
CA LEU A 60 -6.72 -11.53 -6.02
C LEU A 60 -7.25 -10.17 -6.49
N SER A 61 -7.04 -9.11 -5.72
CA SER A 61 -7.45 -7.75 -6.10
C SER A 61 -6.68 -7.24 -7.32
N GLN A 62 -5.36 -7.43 -7.38
CA GLN A 62 -4.56 -7.04 -8.55
C GLN A 62 -4.93 -7.87 -9.78
N LEU A 63 -5.12 -9.18 -9.63
CA LEU A 63 -5.56 -10.05 -10.72
C LEU A 63 -6.94 -9.65 -11.23
N ALA A 64 -7.88 -9.35 -10.34
CA ALA A 64 -9.21 -8.87 -10.69
C ALA A 64 -9.13 -7.58 -11.51
N ILE A 65 -8.35 -6.59 -11.06
CA ILE A 65 -8.12 -5.35 -11.79
C ILE A 65 -7.54 -5.64 -13.18
N TRP A 66 -6.49 -6.44 -13.29
CA TRP A 66 -5.78 -6.65 -14.55
C TRP A 66 -6.55 -7.50 -15.57
N TRP A 67 -7.30 -8.50 -15.13
CA TRP A 67 -7.99 -9.43 -16.02
C TRP A 67 -9.45 -9.05 -16.30
N ILE A 68 -10.18 -8.57 -15.30
CA ILE A 68 -11.61 -8.25 -15.47
C ILE A 68 -11.75 -6.99 -16.31
N TYR A 69 -10.87 -6.00 -16.10
CA TYR A 69 -10.97 -4.73 -16.81
C TYR A 69 -10.89 -4.86 -18.34
N PRO A 70 -9.82 -5.45 -18.93
CA PRO A 70 -9.76 -5.65 -20.38
C PRO A 70 -10.90 -6.54 -20.88
N ALA A 71 -11.30 -7.55 -20.09
CA ALA A 71 -12.37 -8.47 -20.49
C ALA A 71 -13.74 -7.78 -20.59
N ILE A 72 -14.06 -6.83 -19.70
CA ILE A 72 -15.31 -6.05 -19.80
C ILE A 72 -15.30 -5.20 -21.07
N TYR A 73 -14.20 -4.49 -21.33
CA TYR A 73 -14.09 -3.63 -22.51
C TYR A 73 -14.09 -4.46 -23.81
N SER A 74 -13.41 -5.61 -23.82
CA SER A 74 -13.32 -6.54 -24.95
C SER A 74 -14.69 -7.11 -25.35
N LYS A 75 -15.59 -7.37 -24.39
CA LYS A 75 -16.96 -7.81 -24.69
C LYS A 75 -17.78 -6.78 -25.46
N ASN A 76 -17.47 -5.50 -25.32
CA ASN A 76 -18.12 -4.44 -26.09
C ASN A 76 -17.58 -4.36 -27.53
N LEU A 77 -16.51 -5.10 -27.83
CA LEU A 77 -15.96 -5.26 -29.17
C LEU A 77 -16.40 -6.63 -29.71
N ALA A 78 -16.94 -6.67 -30.92
CA ALA A 78 -17.56 -7.86 -31.53
C ALA A 78 -16.63 -9.08 -31.77
N GLY A 79 -15.39 -9.05 -31.26
CA GLY A 79 -14.36 -10.08 -31.46
C GLY A 79 -13.70 -10.60 -30.17
N GLY A 80 -14.15 -10.20 -28.98
CA GLY A 80 -13.47 -10.55 -27.72
C GLY A 80 -13.50 -12.04 -27.39
N GLN A 81 -12.44 -12.78 -27.74
CA GLN A 81 -12.25 -14.15 -27.28
C GLN A 81 -11.64 -14.16 -25.87
N TRP A 82 -12.08 -15.11 -25.04
CA TRP A 82 -11.44 -15.35 -23.74
C TRP A 82 -10.03 -15.88 -23.96
N GLN A 83 -9.03 -15.07 -23.58
CA GLN A 83 -7.63 -15.45 -23.73
C GLN A 83 -7.26 -16.59 -22.78
N HIS A 84 -6.95 -17.76 -23.33
CA HIS A 84 -6.50 -18.94 -22.61
C HIS A 84 -4.97 -19.06 -22.67
N ASN A 85 -4.25 -18.01 -22.25
CA ASN A 85 -2.80 -18.10 -22.11
C ASN A 85 -2.44 -18.41 -20.64
N PRO A 86 -2.19 -19.69 -20.28
CA PRO A 86 -1.88 -20.06 -18.91
C PRO A 86 -0.56 -19.43 -18.43
N LEU A 87 0.43 -19.22 -19.31
CA LEU A 87 1.69 -18.60 -18.92
C LEU A 87 1.50 -17.12 -18.54
N LEU A 88 0.68 -16.38 -19.29
CA LEU A 88 0.38 -14.98 -18.96
C LEU A 88 -0.36 -14.89 -17.61
N MET A 89 -1.27 -15.83 -17.35
CA MET A 89 -1.95 -15.94 -16.06
C MET A 89 -0.95 -16.23 -14.93
N THR A 90 -0.08 -17.22 -15.08
CA THR A 90 0.98 -17.53 -14.12
C THR A 90 1.90 -16.33 -13.89
N TYR A 91 2.31 -15.63 -14.95
CA TYR A 91 3.11 -14.41 -14.86
C TYR A 91 2.39 -13.34 -14.02
N SER A 92 1.10 -13.11 -14.28
CA SER A 92 0.33 -12.11 -13.51
C SER A 92 0.22 -12.46 -12.02
N ILE A 93 0.09 -13.75 -11.68
CA ILE A 93 0.09 -14.23 -10.28
C ILE A 93 1.45 -13.98 -9.62
N ILE A 94 2.54 -14.38 -10.29
CA ILE A 94 3.91 -14.19 -9.81
C ILE A 94 4.19 -12.69 -9.60
N LEU A 95 3.78 -11.85 -10.54
CA LEU A 95 4.00 -10.42 -10.50
C LEU A 95 3.20 -9.75 -9.37
N ALA A 96 1.92 -10.11 -9.20
CA ALA A 96 1.10 -9.62 -8.09
C ALA A 96 1.70 -10.01 -6.73
N LEU A 97 2.21 -11.25 -6.62
CA LEU A 97 2.90 -11.71 -5.43
C LEU A 97 4.18 -10.91 -5.18
N ALA A 98 4.97 -10.66 -6.23
CA ALA A 98 6.20 -9.88 -6.13
C ALA A 98 5.94 -8.42 -5.70
N ILE A 99 4.89 -7.79 -6.21
CA ILE A 99 4.44 -6.44 -5.78
C ILE A 99 4.12 -6.46 -4.28
N PHE A 100 3.27 -7.40 -3.84
CA PHE A 100 2.88 -7.47 -2.44
C PHE A 100 4.09 -7.64 -1.52
N LEU A 101 4.97 -8.59 -1.83
CA LEU A 101 6.17 -8.87 -1.03
C LEU A 101 7.13 -7.68 -1.01
N THR A 102 7.28 -6.96 -2.13
CA THR A 102 8.15 -5.78 -2.23
C THR A 102 7.67 -4.62 -1.35
N PHE A 103 6.36 -4.35 -1.33
CA PHE A 103 5.80 -3.24 -0.54
C PHE A 103 5.46 -3.61 0.90
N ASN A 104 5.39 -4.90 1.22
CA ASN A 104 5.21 -5.35 2.59
C ASN A 104 6.49 -5.13 3.40
N ARG A 105 6.44 -4.19 4.34
CA ARG A 105 7.58 -3.71 5.15
C ARG A 105 8.24 -4.76 6.07
N GLY A 106 7.80 -6.00 6.01
CA GLY A 106 8.36 -7.11 6.80
C GLY A 106 9.57 -7.79 6.18
N PHE A 107 9.90 -7.52 4.91
CA PHE A 107 10.97 -8.23 4.20
C PHE A 107 12.34 -7.56 4.29
N SER A 108 13.38 -8.38 4.50
CA SER A 108 14.77 -7.97 4.29
C SER A 108 15.00 -7.54 2.85
N ARG A 109 15.77 -6.47 2.68
CA ARG A 109 16.11 -5.87 1.38
C ARG A 109 16.59 -6.88 0.34
N TRP A 110 17.49 -7.77 0.74
CA TRP A 110 18.08 -8.76 -0.17
C TRP A 110 17.04 -9.73 -0.72
N LEU A 111 16.05 -10.09 0.11
CA LEU A 111 14.95 -10.95 -0.31
C LEU A 111 14.03 -10.24 -1.31
N ASN A 112 13.80 -8.92 -1.18
CA ASN A 112 13.00 -8.17 -2.15
C ASN A 112 13.61 -8.21 -3.55
N PHE A 113 14.94 -8.10 -3.67
CA PHE A 113 15.60 -8.25 -4.99
C PHE A 113 15.42 -9.65 -5.56
N GLY A 114 15.59 -10.69 -4.74
CA GLY A 114 15.36 -12.08 -5.17
C GLY A 114 13.93 -12.29 -5.67
N VAL A 115 12.93 -11.76 -4.96
CA VAL A 115 11.52 -11.87 -5.35
C VAL A 115 11.22 -11.12 -6.65
N ILE A 116 11.82 -9.94 -6.88
CA ILE A 116 11.63 -9.17 -8.12
C ILE A 116 12.28 -9.85 -9.34
N LEU A 117 13.36 -10.61 -9.13
CA LEU A 117 14.00 -11.37 -10.21
C LEU A 117 13.12 -12.50 -10.75
N ILE A 118 12.22 -13.08 -9.93
CA ILE A 118 11.35 -14.18 -10.35
C ILE A 118 10.47 -13.80 -11.56
N PRO A 119 9.65 -12.72 -11.53
CA PRO A 119 8.89 -12.32 -12.70
C PRO A 119 9.79 -11.93 -13.88
N MET A 120 10.97 -11.33 -13.63
CA MET A 120 11.93 -11.00 -14.70
C MET A 120 12.41 -12.25 -15.45
N VAL A 121 12.81 -13.31 -14.73
CA VAL A 121 13.20 -14.58 -15.35
C VAL A 121 12.02 -15.23 -16.06
N PHE A 122 10.81 -15.12 -15.49
CA PHE A 122 9.62 -15.71 -16.09
C PHE A 122 9.27 -15.12 -17.47
N LEU A 123 9.66 -13.88 -17.75
CA LEU A 123 9.50 -13.27 -19.07
C LEU A 123 10.19 -14.06 -20.20
N TYR A 124 11.27 -14.79 -19.89
CA TYR A 124 11.94 -15.64 -20.88
C TYR A 124 11.00 -16.74 -21.41
N PHE A 125 10.20 -17.36 -20.54
CA PHE A 125 9.20 -18.35 -20.97
C PHE A 125 8.06 -17.71 -21.75
N LEU A 126 7.70 -16.48 -21.36
CA LEU A 126 6.61 -15.74 -22.00
C LEU A 126 7.00 -15.24 -23.40
N TYR A 127 8.29 -14.97 -23.64
CA TYR A 127 8.83 -14.47 -24.91
C TYR A 127 8.46 -15.32 -26.12
N GLN A 128 8.26 -16.63 -25.94
CA GLN A 128 7.85 -17.53 -27.02
C GLN A 128 6.37 -17.39 -27.42
N GLN A 129 5.53 -16.76 -26.59
CA GLN A 129 4.08 -16.71 -26.78
C GLN A 129 3.53 -15.30 -27.04
N VAL A 130 4.31 -14.26 -26.76
CA VAL A 130 3.91 -12.88 -26.92
C VAL A 130 4.93 -12.12 -27.76
N THR A 131 4.53 -11.00 -28.35
CA THR A 131 5.44 -10.19 -29.16
C THR A 131 6.50 -9.51 -28.30
N MET A 132 7.63 -9.13 -28.90
CA MET A 132 8.70 -8.41 -28.21
C MET A 132 8.20 -7.10 -27.56
N GLN A 133 7.29 -6.38 -28.21
CA GLN A 133 6.68 -5.17 -27.66
C GLN A 133 5.91 -5.44 -26.36
N GLN A 134 5.18 -6.56 -26.30
CA GLN A 134 4.48 -6.98 -25.09
C GLN A 134 5.45 -7.39 -23.99
N ILE A 135 6.55 -8.09 -24.32
CA ILE A 135 7.59 -8.42 -23.33
C ILE A 135 8.21 -7.17 -22.72
N ILE A 136 8.56 -6.18 -23.55
CA ILE A 136 9.09 -4.90 -23.06
C ILE A 136 8.08 -4.27 -22.09
N LEU A 137 6.81 -4.19 -22.50
CA LEU A 137 5.76 -3.59 -21.69
C LEU A 137 5.52 -4.34 -20.35
N LEU A 138 5.59 -5.67 -20.36
CA LEU A 138 5.49 -6.48 -19.14
C LEU A 138 6.73 -6.36 -18.25
N ALA A 139 7.92 -6.19 -18.84
CA ALA A 139 9.19 -6.01 -18.14
C ALA A 139 9.29 -4.67 -17.40
N LEU A 140 8.56 -3.65 -17.85
CA LEU A 140 8.54 -2.33 -17.22
C LEU A 140 8.10 -2.41 -15.74
N LEU A 141 7.13 -3.26 -15.40
CA LEU A 141 6.63 -3.33 -14.02
C LEU A 141 7.65 -3.93 -13.03
N PRO A 142 8.24 -5.13 -13.26
CA PRO A 142 9.28 -5.63 -12.38
C PRO A 142 10.55 -4.76 -12.41
N LEU A 143 10.87 -4.12 -13.54
CA LEU A 143 11.96 -3.14 -13.60
C LEU A 143 11.67 -1.93 -12.70
N ALA A 144 10.46 -1.38 -12.75
CA ALA A 144 10.04 -0.29 -11.87
C ALA A 144 10.11 -0.66 -10.39
N LEU A 145 9.71 -1.88 -10.02
CA LEU A 145 9.86 -2.39 -8.65
C LEU A 145 11.33 -2.44 -8.22
N LEU A 146 12.23 -2.84 -9.12
CA LEU A 146 13.68 -2.83 -8.87
C LEU A 146 14.18 -1.39 -8.62
N LEU A 147 13.81 -0.45 -9.51
CA LEU A 147 14.13 0.97 -9.37
C LEU A 147 13.63 1.55 -8.04
N ILE A 148 12.40 1.22 -7.63
CA ILE A 148 11.79 1.70 -6.38
C ILE A 148 12.53 1.16 -5.14
N ASN A 149 13.18 -0.01 -5.23
CA ASN A 149 13.91 -0.61 -4.12
C ASN A 149 15.32 -0.02 -3.90
N LEU A 150 15.91 0.60 -4.94
CA LEU A 150 17.22 1.25 -4.87
C LEU A 150 17.17 2.49 -3.96
N LYS A 151 17.93 2.50 -2.84
CA LYS A 151 17.98 3.69 -1.94
C LYS A 151 18.45 4.94 -2.66
N TRP A 152 19.40 4.77 -3.58
CA TRP A 152 20.05 5.89 -4.24
C TRP A 152 19.06 6.73 -5.05
N LEU A 153 18.02 6.10 -5.59
CA LEU A 153 16.98 6.78 -6.37
C LEU A 153 15.89 7.43 -5.49
N ASN A 154 15.79 7.07 -4.21
CA ASN A 154 14.78 7.59 -3.26
C ASN A 154 13.35 7.66 -3.82
N LEU A 155 12.94 6.65 -4.59
CA LEU A 155 11.64 6.59 -5.28
C LEU A 155 10.48 6.14 -4.35
N GLN A 156 10.68 6.06 -3.03
CA GLN A 156 9.58 5.86 -2.08
C GLN A 156 8.90 7.20 -1.75
N ASN A 157 8.50 7.91 -2.81
CA ASN A 157 7.92 9.25 -2.77
C ASN A 157 6.82 9.36 -3.84
N ILE A 158 6.37 10.58 -4.10
CA ILE A 158 5.33 10.87 -5.11
C ILE A 158 5.78 10.44 -6.51
N LEU A 159 7.07 10.58 -6.87
CA LEU A 159 7.58 10.21 -8.19
C LEU A 159 7.50 8.70 -8.42
N GLY A 160 7.94 7.89 -7.45
CA GLY A 160 7.82 6.44 -7.60
C GLY A 160 6.37 5.94 -7.56
N LEU A 161 5.48 6.65 -6.86
CA LEU A 161 4.04 6.41 -6.92
C LEU A 161 3.51 6.65 -8.34
N VAL A 162 3.85 7.78 -8.95
CA VAL A 162 3.43 8.09 -10.34
C VAL A 162 3.99 7.08 -11.33
N LEU A 163 5.27 6.74 -11.21
CA LEU A 163 5.94 5.73 -12.03
C LEU A 163 5.23 4.37 -11.92
N TYR A 164 5.01 3.90 -10.70
CA TYR A 164 4.36 2.63 -10.45
C TYR A 164 2.92 2.62 -10.98
N SER A 165 2.13 3.65 -10.68
CA SER A 165 0.74 3.74 -11.10
C SER A 165 0.60 3.77 -12.62
N GLY A 166 1.44 4.56 -13.31
CA GLY A 166 1.47 4.61 -14.78
C GLY A 166 1.77 3.25 -15.40
N ILE A 167 2.83 2.60 -14.92
CA ILE A 167 3.23 1.31 -15.46
C ILE A 167 2.23 0.21 -15.09
N ALA A 168 1.71 0.16 -13.86
CA ALA A 168 0.77 -0.87 -13.43
C ALA A 168 -0.57 -0.78 -14.18
N THR A 169 -0.97 0.42 -14.57
CA THR A 169 -2.18 0.67 -15.37
C THR A 169 -2.02 0.19 -16.82
N LEU A 170 -0.82 0.30 -17.38
CA LEU A 170 -0.57 -0.05 -18.78
C LEU A 170 -0.09 -1.49 -18.94
N ALA A 171 0.87 -1.93 -18.12
CA ALA A 171 1.66 -3.14 -18.36
C ALA A 171 0.83 -4.39 -18.65
N LEU A 172 0.01 -4.81 -17.69
CA LEU A 172 -0.83 -6.01 -17.85
C LEU A 172 -2.13 -5.74 -18.61
N PRO A 173 -2.91 -4.68 -18.29
CA PRO A 173 -4.18 -4.43 -18.96
C PRO A 173 -4.05 -4.30 -20.48
N VAL A 174 -3.03 -3.60 -20.98
CA VAL A 174 -2.79 -3.42 -22.42
C VAL A 174 -2.40 -4.73 -23.10
N VAL A 175 -1.51 -5.51 -22.48
CA VAL A 175 -1.07 -6.80 -23.06
C VAL A 175 -2.23 -7.78 -23.09
N ILE A 176 -3.01 -7.88 -22.03
CA ILE A 176 -4.20 -8.74 -21.97
C ILE A 176 -5.22 -8.30 -23.03
N PHE A 177 -5.50 -7.00 -23.13
CA PHE A 177 -6.43 -6.46 -24.14
C PHE A 177 -5.99 -6.78 -25.57
N TYR A 178 -4.71 -6.53 -25.88
CA TYR A 178 -4.15 -6.82 -27.19
C TYR A 178 -4.18 -8.31 -27.50
N GLN A 179 -3.92 -9.18 -26.53
CA GLN A 179 -4.00 -10.63 -26.71
C GLN A 179 -5.45 -11.10 -26.96
N GLN A 180 -6.45 -10.44 -26.37
CA GLN A 180 -7.87 -10.77 -26.57
C GLN A 180 -8.44 -10.24 -27.89
N ASN A 181 -7.99 -9.08 -28.34
CA ASN A 181 -8.59 -8.37 -29.48
C ASN A 181 -7.68 -8.33 -30.71
N THR A 182 -6.40 -8.69 -30.60
CA THR A 182 -5.35 -8.59 -31.63
C THR A 182 -4.97 -7.17 -32.08
N PHE A 183 -5.61 -6.14 -31.52
CA PHE A 183 -5.32 -4.74 -31.77
C PHE A 183 -5.47 -3.90 -30.49
N LEU A 184 -4.96 -2.66 -30.55
CA LEU A 184 -5.08 -1.67 -29.48
C LEU A 184 -5.82 -0.44 -30.01
N THR A 185 -6.78 0.08 -29.24
CA THR A 185 -7.56 1.26 -29.62
C THR A 185 -7.22 2.44 -28.72
N ALA A 186 -7.18 3.66 -29.26
CA ALA A 186 -7.00 4.86 -28.44
C ALA A 186 -8.10 5.03 -27.37
N PRO A 187 -9.39 4.77 -27.66
CA PRO A 187 -10.44 4.76 -26.64
C PRO A 187 -10.17 3.83 -25.46
N PHE A 188 -9.56 2.66 -25.67
CA PHE A 188 -9.18 1.74 -24.59
C PHE A 188 -8.07 2.35 -23.70
N ILE A 189 -7.10 3.05 -24.28
CA ILE A 189 -6.05 3.73 -23.51
C ILE A 189 -6.63 4.88 -22.68
N TRP A 190 -7.58 5.64 -23.23
CA TRP A 190 -8.25 6.69 -22.48
C TRP A 190 -9.14 6.14 -21.37
N SER A 191 -9.79 4.99 -21.59
CA SER A 191 -10.60 4.35 -20.55
C SER A 191 -9.79 3.82 -19.37
N LEU A 192 -8.44 3.79 -19.45
CA LEU A 192 -7.55 3.42 -18.35
C LEU A 192 -7.28 4.59 -17.39
N LEU A 193 -7.67 5.83 -17.71
CA LEU A 193 -7.48 6.99 -16.82
C LEU A 193 -8.07 6.81 -15.40
N PRO A 194 -9.32 6.34 -15.24
CA PRO A 194 -9.88 6.08 -13.91
C PRO A 194 -9.04 5.04 -13.14
N LEU A 195 -8.50 4.05 -13.85
CA LEU A 195 -7.62 3.05 -13.26
C LEU A 195 -6.30 3.67 -12.79
N LEU A 196 -5.70 4.57 -13.59
CA LEU A 196 -4.49 5.32 -13.23
C LEU A 196 -4.70 6.14 -11.96
N PHE A 197 -5.79 6.92 -11.90
CA PHE A 197 -6.11 7.74 -10.74
C PHE A 197 -6.42 6.90 -9.50
N SER A 198 -7.04 5.72 -9.69
CA SER A 198 -7.27 4.76 -8.62
C SER A 198 -5.95 4.23 -8.05
N TYR A 199 -4.98 3.85 -8.89
CA TYR A 199 -3.64 3.47 -8.41
C TYR A 199 -2.97 4.62 -7.65
N LEU A 200 -2.98 5.85 -8.19
CA LEU A 200 -2.40 7.02 -7.54
C LEU A 200 -3.02 7.29 -6.16
N PHE A 201 -4.34 7.19 -6.04
CA PHE A 201 -5.05 7.41 -4.79
C PHE A 201 -4.78 6.31 -3.76
N TYR A 202 -5.06 5.04 -4.10
CA TYR A 202 -4.99 3.93 -3.14
C TYR A 202 -3.56 3.56 -2.75
N MET A 203 -2.60 3.68 -3.67
CA MET A 203 -1.19 3.37 -3.40
C MET A 203 -0.43 4.52 -2.74
N SER A 204 -1.00 5.72 -2.68
CA SER A 204 -0.38 6.89 -2.03
C SER A 204 0.10 6.59 -0.61
N SER A 205 -0.72 5.90 0.19
CA SER A 205 -0.43 5.57 1.58
C SER A 205 0.67 4.52 1.78
N ILE A 206 1.03 3.81 0.71
CA ILE A 206 2.05 2.77 0.69
C ILE A 206 3.41 3.37 0.33
N PHE A 207 3.43 4.28 -0.65
CA PHE A 207 4.63 5.00 -1.09
C PHE A 207 4.98 6.17 -0.16
N VAL A 208 4.02 7.06 0.11
CA VAL A 208 4.21 8.25 0.94
C VAL A 208 3.76 7.93 2.35
N THR A 209 4.72 7.80 3.27
CA THR A 209 4.43 7.30 4.63
C THR A 209 4.60 8.33 5.75
N THR A 210 5.04 9.52 5.40
CA THR A 210 5.09 10.70 6.28
C THR A 210 3.67 11.21 6.53
N GLY A 211 3.26 11.41 7.78
CA GLY A 211 1.85 11.65 8.14
C GLY A 211 1.17 12.81 7.39
N ARG A 212 1.81 13.98 7.33
CA ARG A 212 1.25 15.17 6.64
C ARG A 212 1.24 14.99 5.13
N ASP A 213 2.38 14.60 4.55
CA ASP A 213 2.52 14.43 3.10
C ASP A 213 1.65 13.29 2.57
N LYS A 214 1.50 12.20 3.32
CA LYS A 214 0.60 11.09 3.02
C LYS A 214 -0.84 11.59 2.86
N ARG A 215 -1.33 12.36 3.82
CA ARG A 215 -2.70 12.89 3.79
C ARG A 215 -2.88 13.86 2.62
N ALA A 216 -1.92 14.77 2.42
CA ALA A 216 -1.97 15.75 1.33
C ALA A 216 -1.94 15.10 -0.05
N THR A 217 -1.01 14.17 -0.28
CA THR A 217 -0.87 13.44 -1.55
C THR A 217 -2.09 12.59 -1.85
N SER A 218 -2.60 11.86 -0.86
CA SER A 218 -3.84 11.09 -1.01
C SER A 218 -5.07 11.98 -1.24
N LEU A 219 -5.11 13.19 -0.67
CA LEU A 219 -6.21 14.13 -0.90
C LEU A 219 -6.15 14.64 -2.33
N ALA A 220 -4.96 15.04 -2.80
CA ALA A 220 -4.78 15.54 -4.16
C ALA A 220 -5.21 14.48 -5.20
N PHE A 221 -4.69 13.26 -5.10
CA PHE A 221 -5.08 12.18 -6.02
C PHE A 221 -6.52 11.70 -5.81
N GLY A 222 -7.04 11.79 -4.58
CA GLY A 222 -8.44 11.48 -4.27
C GLY A 222 -9.40 12.48 -4.91
N ILE A 223 -9.07 13.77 -4.91
CA ILE A 223 -9.85 14.81 -5.61
C ILE A 223 -9.81 14.56 -7.11
N ILE A 224 -8.64 14.26 -7.68
CA ILE A 224 -8.53 13.97 -9.12
C ILE A 224 -9.38 12.76 -9.50
N LEU A 225 -9.29 11.66 -8.75
CA LEU A 225 -10.13 10.48 -8.96
C LEU A 225 -11.62 10.80 -8.79
N LEU A 226 -11.98 11.64 -7.82
CA LEU A 226 -13.37 12.01 -7.56
C LEU A 226 -13.93 12.89 -8.69
N LEU A 227 -13.14 13.82 -9.22
CA LEU A 227 -13.50 14.60 -10.40
C LEU A 227 -13.71 13.70 -11.61
N ASP A 228 -12.81 12.75 -11.84
CA ASP A 228 -12.94 11.76 -12.91
C ASP A 228 -14.24 10.95 -12.77
N VAL A 229 -14.54 10.44 -11.56
CA VAL A 229 -15.80 9.72 -11.28
C VAL A 229 -17.04 10.60 -11.47
N LEU A 230 -16.97 11.90 -11.15
CA LEU A 230 -18.08 12.84 -11.34
C LEU A 230 -18.40 13.13 -12.81
N THR A 231 -17.46 12.86 -13.73
CA THR A 231 -17.72 12.97 -15.18
C THR A 231 -18.51 11.79 -15.74
N LEU A 232 -18.60 10.67 -15.01
CA LEU A 232 -19.39 9.53 -15.41
C LEU A 232 -20.90 9.81 -15.25
N PRO A 233 -21.78 9.10 -15.99
CA PRO A 233 -23.22 9.21 -15.82
C PRO A 233 -23.66 9.03 -14.36
N TRP A 234 -24.73 9.68 -13.91
CA TRP A 234 -25.16 9.55 -12.51
C TRP A 234 -25.98 8.29 -12.30
N ASN A 235 -25.33 7.24 -11.76
CA ASN A 235 -25.95 5.95 -11.43
C ASN A 235 -25.66 5.56 -9.97
N PRO A 236 -26.41 4.59 -9.39
CA PRO A 236 -26.14 4.12 -8.03
C PRO A 236 -24.70 3.60 -7.85
N TRP A 237 -24.08 3.08 -8.91
CA TRP A 237 -22.68 2.68 -8.94
C TRP A 237 -21.72 3.86 -8.75
N THR A 238 -21.99 5.00 -9.40
CA THR A 238 -21.20 6.23 -9.24
C THR A 238 -21.27 6.74 -7.80
N LEU A 239 -22.47 6.73 -7.22
CA LEU A 239 -22.70 7.12 -5.83
C LEU A 239 -21.93 6.22 -4.86
N LEU A 240 -21.95 4.90 -5.11
CA LEU A 240 -21.17 3.93 -4.34
C LEU A 240 -19.66 4.19 -4.45
N ALA A 241 -19.13 4.46 -5.66
CA ALA A 241 -17.73 4.78 -5.85
C ALA A 241 -17.31 6.05 -5.08
N ILE A 242 -18.13 7.10 -5.13
CA ILE A 242 -17.91 8.35 -4.37
C ILE A 242 -17.85 8.06 -2.87
N ILE A 243 -18.82 7.30 -2.34
CA ILE A 243 -18.85 6.92 -0.91
C ILE A 243 -17.56 6.18 -0.54
N ILE A 244 -17.13 5.21 -1.34
CA ILE A 244 -15.92 4.43 -1.06
C ILE A 244 -14.68 5.32 -1.07
N ILE A 245 -14.53 6.23 -2.04
CA ILE A 245 -13.38 7.15 -2.15
C ILE A 245 -13.32 8.08 -0.92
N VAL A 246 -14.43 8.74 -0.60
CA VAL A 246 -14.53 9.67 0.54
C VAL A 246 -14.27 8.94 1.85
N PHE A 247 -14.90 7.77 2.05
CA PHE A 247 -14.70 6.95 3.23
C PHE A 247 -13.24 6.49 3.35
N THR A 248 -12.61 6.07 2.26
CA THR A 248 -11.20 5.65 2.25
C THR A 248 -10.30 6.79 2.71
N TRP A 249 -10.51 8.01 2.20
CA TRP A 249 -9.69 9.15 2.58
C TRP A 249 -9.94 9.59 4.03
N MET A 250 -11.21 9.81 4.39
CA MET A 250 -11.61 10.35 5.69
C MET A 250 -11.28 9.40 6.84
N VAL A 251 -11.50 8.09 6.63
CA VAL A 251 -11.38 7.06 7.66
C VAL A 251 -10.08 6.29 7.50
N LEU A 252 -9.88 5.55 6.41
CA LEU A 252 -8.77 4.59 6.33
C LEU A 252 -7.39 5.21 6.16
N ILE A 253 -7.27 6.28 5.37
CA ILE A 253 -5.97 6.95 5.18
C ILE A 253 -5.59 7.69 6.46
N ASN A 254 -6.59 8.26 7.15
CA ASN A 254 -6.40 8.96 8.41
C ASN A 254 -6.08 7.99 9.56
N LEU A 255 -6.72 6.82 9.58
CA LEU A 255 -6.39 5.72 10.49
C LEU A 255 -5.02 5.14 10.13
N ASN A 256 -4.12 5.05 11.11
CA ASN A 256 -2.80 4.46 10.88
C ASN A 256 -2.90 2.92 10.91
N LEU A 257 -3.49 2.33 9.87
CA LEU A 257 -3.64 0.87 9.75
C LEU A 257 -2.29 0.18 9.96
N LYS A 258 -2.30 -0.93 10.70
CA LYS A 258 -1.09 -1.76 10.91
C LYS A 258 -0.51 -2.13 9.55
N ALA A 259 0.81 -1.98 9.40
CA ALA A 259 1.52 -2.19 8.14
C ALA A 259 1.17 -3.51 7.43
N LYS A 260 0.92 -4.57 8.23
CA LYS A 260 0.56 -5.91 7.76
C LYS A 260 -0.77 -6.04 7.01
N TYR A 261 -1.72 -5.13 7.22
CA TYR A 261 -3.04 -5.13 6.55
C TYR A 261 -3.15 -4.06 5.47
N ARG A 262 -2.26 -3.08 5.50
CA ARG A 262 -2.37 -1.86 4.71
C ARG A 262 -2.47 -2.16 3.21
N MET A 263 -1.58 -3.00 2.70
CA MET A 263 -1.55 -3.36 1.28
C MET A 263 -2.81 -4.12 0.84
N GLY A 264 -3.24 -5.11 1.64
CA GLY A 264 -4.42 -5.92 1.32
C GLY A 264 -5.70 -5.09 1.27
N VAL A 265 -5.95 -4.28 2.30
CA VAL A 265 -7.18 -3.46 2.39
C VAL A 265 -7.24 -2.41 1.28
N PHE A 266 -6.14 -1.70 1.02
CA PHE A 266 -6.14 -0.70 -0.06
C PHE A 266 -6.22 -1.33 -1.44
N SER A 267 -5.60 -2.49 -1.67
CA SER A 267 -5.76 -3.21 -2.94
C SER A 267 -7.19 -3.68 -3.15
N LEU A 268 -7.85 -4.18 -2.10
CA LEU A 268 -9.26 -4.60 -2.16
C LEU A 268 -10.19 -3.45 -2.48
N LEU A 269 -10.05 -2.33 -1.77
CA LEU A 269 -10.86 -1.14 -2.02
C LEU A 269 -10.60 -0.60 -3.43
N GLN A 270 -9.35 -0.59 -3.87
CA GLN A 270 -8.99 -0.23 -5.24
C GLN A 270 -9.73 -1.10 -6.25
N ALA A 271 -9.70 -2.43 -6.07
CA ALA A 271 -10.38 -3.36 -6.97
C ALA A 271 -11.89 -3.14 -6.99
N ILE A 272 -12.52 -2.96 -5.83
CA ILE A 272 -13.96 -2.68 -5.75
C ILE A 272 -14.29 -1.37 -6.47
N THR A 273 -13.54 -0.28 -6.20
CA THR A 273 -13.77 1.03 -6.83
C THR A 273 -13.64 0.95 -8.35
N VAL A 274 -12.58 0.30 -8.84
CA VAL A 274 -12.35 0.09 -10.28
C VAL A 274 -13.51 -0.72 -10.88
N LEU A 275 -13.88 -1.85 -10.28
CA LEU A 275 -14.96 -2.69 -10.81
C LEU A 275 -16.30 -1.95 -10.83
N VAL A 276 -16.60 -1.14 -9.81
CA VAL A 276 -17.82 -0.33 -9.74
C VAL A 276 -17.85 0.73 -10.83
N ILE A 277 -16.74 1.45 -11.04
CA ILE A 277 -16.59 2.48 -12.10
C ILE A 277 -16.82 1.85 -13.48
N PHE A 278 -16.26 0.66 -13.72
CA PHE A 278 -16.30 0.05 -15.05
C PHE A 278 -17.55 -0.78 -15.33
N LEU A 279 -18.20 -1.37 -14.33
CA LEU A 279 -19.50 -2.02 -14.50
C LEU A 279 -20.59 -1.04 -14.97
N GLN A 280 -20.39 0.25 -14.73
CA GLN A 280 -21.28 1.31 -15.16
C GLN A 280 -21.15 1.65 -16.65
N GLN A 281 -20.00 1.39 -17.29
CA GLN A 281 -19.75 1.76 -18.70
C GLN A 281 -20.41 0.80 -19.71
N LYS A 282 -21.56 0.22 -19.34
CA LYS A 282 -22.41 -0.60 -20.20
C LYS A 282 -23.42 0.24 -20.95
#